data_AF-A0A3B9P6A3-F1
#
_entry.id   AF-A0A3B9P6A3-F1
#
_cell.length_a   1.000
_cell.length_b   1.000
_cell.length_c   1.000
_cell.angle_alpha   90.00
_cell.angle_beta   90.00
_cell.angle_gamma   90.00
#
_symmetry.space_group_name_H-M   'P 1'
#
loop_
_entity.id
_entity.type
_entity.pdbx_description
1 polymer ?
#
loop_
_entity_poly.entity_id
_entity_poly.type
_entity_poly.pdbx_seq_one_letter_code
_entity_poly.pdbx_strand_id
1 'polypeptide(L)'
;MLKAAFFRQGESEEVLLLPADTHVDEFVAGLNRWLSVSSEVEALASCSGHWPGSMPKKVKRINRASNWPLEMHYDTPQTLGLDRLLLANATWLEFQQDLLVITMGTCITYNIVKDGAFKGGAISPGLQMRFRAMKDYTSDLPLVKGNPEAPILGTSTEGSLQAGVNVA
;
A
#
# COMPACT_ATOMS: atom_id res chain seq x y z
N MET A 1 4.05 8.07 -3.83
CA MET A 1 4.35 8.50 -2.45
C MET A 1 5.53 7.70 -1.92
N LEU A 2 6.52 8.37 -1.35
CA LEU A 2 7.54 7.79 -0.47
C LEU A 2 6.98 7.79 0.95
N LYS A 3 7.21 6.69 1.68
CA LYS A 3 6.77 6.53 3.06
C LYS A 3 7.86 5.84 3.86
N ALA A 4 8.15 6.35 5.04
CA ALA A 4 9.01 5.70 6.01
C ALA A 4 8.55 6.04 7.44
N ALA A 5 8.89 5.19 8.39
CA ALA A 5 8.61 5.42 9.79
C ALA A 5 9.81 4.98 10.63
N PHE A 6 10.09 5.75 11.68
CA PHE A 6 11.07 5.44 12.70
C PHE A 6 10.36 4.86 13.92
N PHE A 7 10.80 3.70 14.37
CA PHE A 7 10.20 2.98 15.47
C PHE A 7 11.16 2.89 16.66
N ARG A 8 10.62 3.04 17.87
CA ARG A 8 11.32 2.76 19.13
C ARG A 8 10.42 1.90 20.01
N GLN A 9 10.95 0.79 20.52
CA GLN A 9 10.20 -0.14 21.39
C GLN A 9 8.86 -0.61 20.79
N GLY A 10 8.78 -0.75 19.46
CA GLY A 10 7.59 -1.20 18.74
C GLY A 10 6.60 -0.08 18.37
N GLU A 11 6.80 1.15 18.86
CA GLU A 11 5.94 2.29 18.55
C GLU A 11 6.57 3.20 17.50
N SER A 12 5.76 3.71 16.57
CA SER A 12 6.23 4.69 15.58
C SER A 12 6.36 6.07 16.24
N GLU A 13 7.59 6.56 16.36
CA GLU A 13 7.85 7.90 16.91
C GLU A 13 7.72 8.98 15.83
N GLU A 14 8.12 8.69 14.59
CA GLU A 14 8.10 9.65 13.49
C GLU A 14 7.74 8.96 12.17
N VAL A 15 6.97 9.66 11.32
CA VAL A 15 6.57 9.20 9.99
C VAL A 15 6.90 10.26 8.95
N LEU A 16 7.58 9.85 7.88
CA LEU A 16 7.84 10.66 6.69
C LEU A 16 6.92 10.23 5.56
N LEU A 17 6.15 11.18 5.01
CA LEU A 17 5.27 10.99 3.87
C LEU A 17 5.55 12.07 2.83
N LEU A 18 6.14 11.67 1.70
CA LEU A 18 6.55 12.59 0.64
C LEU A 18 6.00 12.15 -0.73
N PRO A 19 5.76 13.06 -1.68
CA PRO A 19 5.50 12.69 -3.08
C PRO A 19 6.65 11.88 -3.70
N ALA A 20 6.36 10.92 -4.59
CA ALA A 20 7.35 9.92 -5.05
C ALA A 20 8.49 10.46 -5.92
N ASP A 21 8.24 11.54 -6.67
CA ASP A 21 9.07 11.88 -7.83
C ASP A 21 9.83 13.20 -7.69
N THR A 22 9.59 13.96 -6.61
CA THR A 22 10.20 15.29 -6.41
C THR A 22 10.99 15.41 -5.09
N HIS A 23 10.99 14.39 -4.23
CA HIS A 23 11.52 14.48 -2.87
C HIS A 23 12.40 13.29 -2.45
N VAL A 24 13.05 12.61 -3.41
CA VAL A 24 13.93 11.47 -3.09
C VAL A 24 15.09 11.90 -2.19
N ASP A 25 15.70 13.06 -2.45
CA ASP A 25 16.82 13.55 -1.64
C ASP A 25 16.39 13.94 -0.22
N GLU A 26 15.23 14.59 -0.09
CA GLU A 26 14.63 14.91 1.21
C GLU A 26 14.29 13.63 2.00
N PHE A 27 13.74 12.63 1.33
CA PHE A 27 13.45 11.33 1.92
C PHE A 27 14.74 10.65 2.43
N VAL A 28 15.79 10.61 1.60
CA VAL A 28 17.09 10.05 1.97
C VAL A 28 17.74 10.83 3.12
N ALA A 29 17.61 12.16 3.15
CA ALA A 29 18.10 12.98 4.25
C ALA A 29 17.40 12.64 5.57
N GLY A 30 16.07 12.46 5.55
CA GLY A 30 15.30 12.00 6.70
C GLY A 30 15.75 10.63 7.22
N LEU A 31 16.00 9.68 6.31
CA LEU A 31 16.53 8.36 6.69
C LEU A 31 17.93 8.46 7.33
N ASN A 32 18.84 9.27 6.78
CA ASN A 32 20.18 9.44 7.33
C ASN A 32 20.15 10.05 8.74
N ARG A 33 19.23 10.99 9.00
CA ARG A 33 19.00 11.55 10.33
C ARG A 33 18.62 10.44 11.32
N TRP A 34 17.67 9.57 10.99
CA TRP A 34 17.29 8.45 11.86
C TRP A 34 18.43 7.43 12.06
N LEU A 35 19.15 7.10 10.99
CA LEU A 35 20.31 6.20 11.05
C LEU A 35 21.49 6.73 11.87
N SER A 36 21.52 8.03 12.15
CA SER A 36 22.54 8.66 13.01
C SER A 36 22.19 8.61 14.51
N VAL A 37 20.95 8.27 14.88
CA VAL A 37 20.50 8.25 16.29
C VAL A 37 21.22 7.17 17.10
N SER A 38 21.49 6.00 16.49
CA SER A 38 22.25 4.91 17.12
C SER A 38 22.82 3.98 16.04
N SER A 39 23.93 3.30 16.36
CA SER A 39 24.49 2.23 15.53
C SER A 39 23.61 0.98 15.46
N GLU A 40 22.68 0.81 16.40
CA GLU A 40 21.78 -0.35 16.49
C GLU A 40 20.53 -0.24 15.61
N VAL A 41 20.29 0.92 15.00
CA VAL A 41 19.12 1.12 14.13
C VAL A 41 19.23 0.20 12.91
N GLU A 42 18.32 -0.77 12.82
CA GLU A 42 18.09 -1.54 11.61
C GLU A 42 17.11 -0.81 10.69
N ALA A 43 17.43 -0.72 9.40
CA ALA A 43 16.55 -0.13 8.42
C ALA A 43 16.28 -1.10 7.28
N LEU A 44 14.99 -1.29 6.98
CA LEU A 44 14.49 -2.11 5.89
C LEU A 44 13.66 -1.23 4.97
N ALA A 45 13.83 -1.37 3.66
CA ALA A 45 13.01 -0.65 2.70
C ALA A 45 12.72 -1.46 1.45
N SER A 46 11.59 -1.13 0.82
CA SER A 46 11.08 -1.78 -0.38
C SER A 46 10.62 -0.72 -1.38
N CYS A 47 10.68 -1.02 -2.67
CA CYS A 47 10.16 -0.15 -3.72
C CYS A 47 9.59 -0.99 -4.87
N SER A 48 8.48 -0.52 -5.47
CA SER A 48 7.90 -1.11 -6.68
C SER A 48 8.64 -0.69 -7.95
N GLY A 49 9.39 0.41 -7.91
CA GLY A 49 10.17 0.96 -9.02
C GLY A 49 11.68 0.87 -8.82
N HIS A 50 12.39 1.84 -9.39
CA HIS A 50 13.84 1.96 -9.28
C HIS A 50 14.29 2.18 -7.82
N TRP A 51 15.35 1.49 -7.42
CA TRP A 51 15.98 1.68 -6.12
C TRP A 51 16.93 2.89 -6.20
N PRO A 52 16.71 3.97 -5.44
CA PRO A 52 17.55 5.16 -5.56
C PRO A 52 19.02 4.87 -5.30
N GLY A 53 19.92 5.32 -6.19
CA GLY A 53 21.36 5.19 -5.99
C GLY A 53 21.88 5.95 -4.76
N SER A 54 21.16 6.99 -4.32
CA SER A 54 21.43 7.75 -3.10
C SER A 54 20.96 7.06 -1.81
N MET A 55 20.29 5.90 -1.90
CA MET A 55 19.78 5.21 -0.72
C MET A 55 20.93 4.83 0.23
N PRO A 56 20.82 5.06 1.55
CA PRO A 56 21.91 4.78 2.47
C PRO A 56 22.24 3.28 2.49
N LYS A 57 23.55 2.94 2.43
CA LYS A 57 24.01 1.54 2.39
C LYS A 57 23.56 0.67 3.58
N LYS A 58 23.27 1.30 4.73
CA LYS A 58 22.74 0.62 5.92
C LYS A 58 21.29 0.16 5.74
N VAL A 59 20.54 0.72 4.79
CA VAL A 59 19.17 0.30 4.51
C VAL A 59 19.19 -0.99 3.69
N LYS A 60 18.74 -2.07 4.31
CA LYS A 60 18.62 -3.38 3.68
C LYS A 60 17.38 -3.39 2.77
N ARG A 61 17.56 -3.79 1.52
CA ARG A 61 16.45 -3.91 0.56
C ARG A 61 15.69 -5.21 0.80
N ILE A 62 14.39 -5.12 1.03
CA ILE A 62 13.48 -6.27 1.04
C ILE A 62 12.75 -6.36 -0.30
N ASN A 63 12.60 -7.58 -0.80
CA ASN A 63 11.98 -7.86 -2.09
C ASN A 63 11.27 -9.23 -2.07
N ARG A 64 10.67 -9.63 -3.18
CA ARG A 64 9.89 -10.87 -3.28
C ARG A 64 10.69 -12.14 -2.96
N ALA A 65 12.00 -12.14 -3.20
CA ALA A 65 12.90 -13.26 -2.92
C ALA A 65 13.50 -13.22 -1.50
N SER A 66 13.16 -12.23 -0.68
CA SER A 66 13.51 -12.24 0.75
C SER A 66 12.82 -13.40 1.47
N ASN A 67 13.33 -13.77 2.64
CA ASN A 67 12.68 -14.78 3.48
C ASN A 67 11.45 -14.17 4.14
N TRP A 68 10.28 -14.77 3.90
CA TRP A 68 9.00 -14.31 4.42
C TRP A 68 8.44 -15.31 5.45
N PRO A 69 7.78 -14.84 6.53
CA PRO A 69 7.11 -15.70 7.51
C PRO A 69 6.06 -16.64 6.91
N LEU A 70 5.32 -16.20 5.90
CA LEU A 70 4.28 -16.98 5.23
C LEU A 70 4.85 -17.85 4.12
N GLU A 71 4.31 -19.07 4.00
CA GLU A 71 4.51 -19.87 2.78
C GLU A 71 3.83 -19.20 1.58
N MET A 72 4.45 -19.31 0.41
CA MET A 72 3.98 -18.64 -0.81
C MET A 72 3.20 -19.60 -1.70
N HIS A 73 1.88 -19.65 -1.51
CA HIS A 73 0.95 -20.47 -2.30
C HIS A 73 0.20 -19.59 -3.31
N TYR A 74 0.97 -19.03 -4.23
CA TYR A 74 0.48 -18.18 -5.31
C TYR A 74 1.14 -18.63 -6.59
N ASP A 75 0.38 -18.83 -7.67
CA ASP A 75 0.90 -19.46 -8.90
C ASP A 75 2.05 -18.68 -9.55
N THR A 76 2.06 -17.36 -9.37
CA THR A 76 3.07 -16.46 -9.93
C THR A 76 3.65 -15.56 -8.84
N PRO A 77 4.43 -16.08 -7.88
CA PRO A 77 4.90 -15.32 -6.72
C PRO A 77 5.76 -14.10 -7.12
N GLN A 78 6.44 -14.18 -8.27
CA GLN A 78 7.22 -13.09 -8.87
C GLN A 78 6.38 -11.88 -9.30
N THR A 79 5.08 -12.06 -9.58
CA THR A 79 4.18 -10.96 -9.99
C THR A 79 3.45 -10.33 -8.81
N LEU A 80 3.51 -10.94 -7.61
CA LEU A 80 2.77 -10.44 -6.45
C LEU A 80 3.21 -9.02 -6.08
N GLY A 81 2.26 -8.15 -5.75
CA GLY A 81 2.55 -6.81 -5.23
C GLY A 81 3.39 -6.89 -3.95
N LEU A 82 4.48 -6.10 -3.88
CA LEU A 82 5.36 -6.13 -2.71
C LEU A 82 4.66 -5.56 -1.46
N ASP A 83 3.76 -4.61 -1.67
CA ASP A 83 2.84 -4.10 -0.65
C ASP A 83 1.92 -5.20 -0.11
N ARG A 84 1.29 -5.98 -0.99
CA ARG A 84 0.43 -7.12 -0.62
C ARG A 84 1.21 -8.14 0.21
N LEU A 85 2.44 -8.45 -0.20
CA LEU A 85 3.33 -9.38 0.51
C LEU A 85 3.73 -8.86 1.89
N LEU A 86 4.13 -7.58 1.99
CA LEU A 86 4.49 -6.94 3.25
C LEU A 86 3.33 -6.93 4.25
N LEU A 87 2.16 -6.51 3.78
CA LEU A 87 0.96 -6.39 4.63
C LEU A 87 0.51 -7.76 5.13
N ALA A 88 0.42 -8.76 4.25
CA ALA A 88 0.02 -10.11 4.66
C ALA A 88 0.98 -10.70 5.71
N ASN A 89 2.29 -10.55 5.53
CA ASN A 89 3.28 -11.05 6.49
C ASN A 89 3.27 -10.25 7.80
N ALA A 90 3.14 -8.93 7.75
CA ALA A 90 3.04 -8.11 8.96
C ALA A 90 1.80 -8.46 9.78
N THR A 91 0.63 -8.61 9.13
CA THR A 91 -0.60 -9.01 9.80
C THR A 91 -0.52 -10.45 10.32
N TRP A 92 0.14 -11.36 9.61
CA TRP A 92 0.39 -12.71 10.11
C TRP A 92 1.29 -12.72 11.36
N LEU A 93 2.34 -11.90 11.39
CA LEU A 93 3.21 -11.79 12.57
C LEU A 93 2.46 -11.27 13.80
N GLU A 94 1.48 -10.38 13.61
CA GLU A 94 0.65 -9.84 14.68
C GLU A 94 -0.37 -10.85 15.22
N PHE A 95 -1.07 -11.57 14.35
CA PHE A 95 -2.25 -12.34 14.74
C PHE A 95 -2.10 -13.87 14.65
N GLN A 96 -1.17 -14.38 13.83
CA GLN A 96 -0.89 -15.82 13.64
C GLN A 96 -2.14 -16.72 13.41
N GLN A 97 -3.11 -16.24 12.63
CA GLN A 97 -4.36 -16.96 12.32
C GLN A 97 -4.76 -16.78 10.84
N ASP A 98 -5.82 -17.46 10.42
CA ASP A 98 -6.42 -17.24 9.09
C ASP A 98 -6.95 -15.80 8.97
N LEU A 99 -6.56 -15.10 7.90
CA LEU A 99 -6.79 -13.66 7.75
C LEU A 99 -7.28 -13.30 6.34
N LEU A 100 -8.20 -12.35 6.28
CA LEU A 100 -8.49 -11.56 5.09
C LEU A 100 -7.95 -10.15 5.32
N VAL A 101 -6.83 -9.82 4.66
CA VAL A 101 -6.21 -8.49 4.76
C VAL A 101 -6.68 -7.63 3.59
N ILE A 102 -7.47 -6.60 3.90
CA ILE A 102 -8.02 -5.66 2.91
C ILE A 102 -7.26 -4.34 2.99
N THR A 103 -6.78 -3.84 1.86
CA THR A 103 -6.19 -2.50 1.78
C THR A 103 -6.93 -1.64 0.79
N MET A 104 -7.17 -0.39 1.17
CA MET A 104 -7.89 0.59 0.36
C MET A 104 -6.94 1.74 0.01
N GLY A 105 -6.46 1.76 -1.22
CA GLY A 105 -5.59 2.79 -1.75
C GLY A 105 -5.92 3.08 -3.21
N THR A 106 -4.90 3.22 -4.05
CA THR A 106 -5.06 3.35 -5.51
C THR A 106 -5.90 2.21 -6.08
N CYS A 107 -5.65 0.99 -5.61
CA CYS A 107 -6.51 -0.17 -5.76
C CYS A 107 -7.05 -0.58 -4.39
N ILE A 108 -8.15 -1.32 -4.38
CA ILE A 108 -8.53 -2.14 -3.23
C ILE A 108 -7.93 -3.52 -3.45
N THR A 109 -7.19 -4.05 -2.48
CA THR A 109 -6.66 -5.41 -2.55
C THR A 109 -7.21 -6.25 -1.42
N TYR A 110 -7.50 -7.50 -1.73
CA TYR A 110 -7.95 -8.53 -0.82
C TYR A 110 -6.88 -9.61 -0.80
N ASN A 111 -6.39 -9.96 0.39
CA ASN A 111 -5.28 -10.90 0.56
C ASN A 111 -5.70 -11.97 1.55
N ILE A 112 -5.80 -13.20 1.07
CA ILE A 112 -6.20 -14.35 1.87
C ILE A 112 -4.93 -15.03 2.37
N VAL A 113 -4.80 -15.09 3.69
CA VAL A 113 -3.79 -15.89 4.39
C VAL A 113 -4.54 -17.00 5.08
N LYS A 114 -4.10 -18.24 4.86
CA LYS A 114 -4.73 -19.42 5.44
C LYS A 114 -3.70 -20.50 5.71
N ASP A 115 -3.79 -21.17 6.86
CA ASP A 115 -2.89 -22.27 7.23
C ASP A 115 -1.40 -21.87 7.12
N GLY A 116 -1.05 -20.65 7.54
CA GLY A 116 0.32 -20.13 7.46
C GLY A 116 0.83 -19.82 6.05
N ALA A 117 -0.04 -19.81 5.04
CA ALA A 117 0.33 -19.54 3.65
C ALA A 117 -0.48 -18.38 3.03
N PHE A 118 0.17 -17.58 2.19
CA PHE A 118 -0.50 -16.62 1.31
C PHE A 118 -1.18 -17.36 0.16
N LYS A 119 -2.52 -17.33 0.10
CA LYS A 119 -3.33 -18.08 -0.89
C LYS A 119 -3.74 -17.26 -2.11
N GLY A 120 -3.53 -15.95 -2.10
CA GLY A 120 -3.98 -15.04 -3.17
C GLY A 120 -5.09 -14.10 -2.71
N GLY A 121 -6.06 -13.84 -3.59
CA GLY A 121 -7.19 -12.94 -3.32
C GLY A 121 -7.57 -12.13 -4.56
N ALA A 122 -8.00 -10.88 -4.37
CA ALA A 122 -8.54 -10.04 -5.45
C ALA A 122 -7.91 -8.64 -5.49
N ILE A 123 -7.99 -7.99 -6.65
CA ILE A 123 -7.61 -6.59 -6.85
C ILE A 123 -8.75 -5.91 -7.59
N SER A 124 -9.23 -4.78 -7.08
CA SER A 124 -10.21 -3.93 -7.76
C SER A 124 -9.73 -2.48 -7.82
N PRO A 125 -10.28 -1.66 -8.74
CA PRO A 125 -10.04 -0.22 -8.73
C PRO A 125 -10.41 0.39 -7.37
N GLY A 126 -9.56 1.27 -6.86
CA GLY A 126 -9.88 2.07 -5.67
C GLY A 126 -10.94 3.12 -5.96
N LEU A 127 -11.57 3.66 -4.92
CA LEU A 127 -12.71 4.58 -5.07
C LEU A 127 -12.38 5.78 -5.97
N GLN A 128 -11.23 6.42 -5.75
CA GLN A 128 -10.79 7.56 -6.56
C GLN A 128 -10.49 7.17 -8.01
N MET A 129 -9.93 5.97 -8.23
CA MET A 129 -9.70 5.46 -9.58
C MET A 129 -11.02 5.23 -10.32
N ARG A 130 -12.06 4.74 -9.64
CA ARG A 130 -13.40 4.54 -10.23
C ARG A 130 -14.01 5.87 -10.70
N PHE A 131 -14.00 6.91 -9.84
CA PHE A 131 -14.46 8.24 -10.24
C PHE A 131 -13.68 8.79 -11.43
N ARG A 132 -12.35 8.68 -11.39
CA ARG A 132 -11.50 9.15 -12.48
C ARG A 132 -11.73 8.38 -13.77
N ALA A 133 -11.89 7.06 -13.71
CA ALA A 133 -12.19 6.24 -14.89
C ALA A 133 -13.50 6.67 -15.54
N MET A 134 -14.56 6.90 -14.75
CA MET A 134 -15.82 7.41 -15.29
C MET A 134 -15.67 8.79 -15.94
N LYS A 135 -14.84 9.69 -15.37
CA LYS A 135 -14.54 10.98 -15.99
C LYS A 135 -13.73 10.84 -17.29
N ASP A 136 -12.66 10.05 -17.25
CA ASP A 136 -11.65 10.00 -18.30
C ASP A 136 -12.11 9.13 -19.50
N TYR A 137 -13.01 8.16 -19.28
CA TYR A 137 -13.51 7.24 -20.31
C TYR A 137 -14.96 7.51 -20.75
N THR A 138 -15.54 8.67 -20.40
CA THR A 138 -16.85 9.10 -20.91
C THR A 138 -16.83 10.58 -21.31
N SER A 139 -17.77 11.01 -22.15
CA SER A 139 -17.83 12.39 -22.64
C SER A 139 -18.27 13.38 -21.56
N ASP A 140 -19.39 13.08 -20.90
CA ASP A 140 -20.17 14.10 -20.18
C ASP A 140 -20.15 13.94 -18.67
N LEU A 141 -19.59 12.84 -18.14
CA LEU A 141 -19.53 12.66 -16.69
C LEU A 141 -18.52 13.65 -16.08
N PRO A 142 -18.86 14.33 -14.98
CA PRO A 142 -17.92 15.18 -14.25
C PRO A 142 -17.00 14.36 -13.35
N LEU A 143 -15.87 14.94 -12.96
CA LEU A 143 -15.09 14.39 -11.85
C LEU A 143 -15.81 14.73 -10.55
N VAL A 144 -16.25 13.71 -9.84
CA VAL A 144 -17.03 13.84 -8.60
C VAL A 144 -16.15 13.53 -7.39
N LYS A 145 -16.35 14.29 -6.31
CA LYS A 145 -15.77 13.95 -5.00
C LYS A 145 -16.57 12.81 -4.38
N GLY A 146 -15.86 11.78 -3.91
CA GLY A 146 -16.49 10.66 -3.22
C GLY A 146 -17.24 11.09 -1.94
N ASN A 147 -18.40 10.50 -1.73
CA ASN A 147 -19.21 10.66 -0.53
C ASN A 147 -19.64 9.27 -0.02
N PRO A 148 -19.08 8.76 1.08
CA PRO A 148 -19.44 7.44 1.60
C PRO A 148 -20.89 7.37 2.11
N GLU A 149 -21.48 8.51 2.47
CA GLU A 149 -22.86 8.62 2.97
C GLU A 149 -23.88 8.87 1.84
N ALA A 150 -23.47 8.75 0.57
CA ALA A 150 -24.39 8.96 -0.55
C ALA A 150 -25.52 7.92 -0.54
N PRO A 151 -26.79 8.34 -0.73
CA PRO A 151 -27.90 7.40 -0.84
C PRO A 151 -27.68 6.40 -1.98
N ILE A 152 -28.15 5.17 -1.80
CA ILE A 152 -28.09 4.13 -2.85
C ILE A 152 -28.84 4.57 -4.12
N LEU A 153 -29.96 5.30 -3.96
CA LEU A 153 -30.67 5.90 -5.07
C LEU A 153 -30.17 7.32 -5.34
N GLY A 154 -29.25 7.47 -6.29
CA GLY A 154 -28.85 8.77 -6.81
C GLY A 154 -29.92 9.37 -7.73
N THR A 155 -30.36 10.60 -7.46
CA THR A 155 -31.36 11.33 -8.29
C THR A 155 -30.74 12.48 -9.09
N SER A 156 -29.41 12.54 -9.13
CA SER A 156 -28.61 13.45 -9.95
C SER A 156 -27.43 12.69 -10.55
N THR A 157 -26.75 13.24 -11.56
CA THR A 157 -25.54 12.62 -12.13
C THR A 157 -24.47 12.42 -11.04
N GLU A 158 -24.23 13.44 -10.21
CA GLU A 158 -23.28 13.35 -9.10
C GLU A 158 -23.67 12.26 -8.09
N GLY A 159 -24.93 12.25 -7.64
CA GLY A 159 -25.43 11.27 -6.70
C GLY A 159 -25.40 9.85 -7.26
N SER A 160 -25.68 9.67 -8.56
CA SER A 160 -25.61 8.37 -9.23
C SER A 160 -24.18 7.84 -9.33
N LEU A 161 -23.21 8.74 -9.58
CA LEU A 161 -21.79 8.38 -9.59
C LEU A 161 -21.30 8.00 -8.18
N GLN A 162 -21.68 8.77 -7.15
CA GLN A 162 -21.34 8.46 -5.76
C GLN A 162 -21.96 7.12 -5.31
N ALA A 163 -23.24 6.92 -5.57
CA ALA A 163 -23.94 5.69 -5.27
C ALA A 163 -23.29 4.48 -5.97
N GLY A 164 -23.07 4.59 -7.29
CA GLY A 164 -22.45 3.53 -8.08
C GLY A 164 -21.06 3.14 -7.58
N VAL A 165 -20.21 4.12 -7.23
CA VAL A 165 -18.86 3.85 -6.69
C VAL A 165 -18.91 3.17 -5.32
N ASN A 166 -19.90 3.47 -4.49
CA ASN A 166 -20.03 2.90 -3.15
C ASN A 166 -20.56 1.46 -3.15
N VAL A 167 -21.37 1.06 -4.13
CA VAL A 167 -22.03 -0.26 -4.15
C VAL A 167 -21.41 -1.28 -5.11
N ALA A 168 -20.64 -0.84 -6.11
CA ALA A 168 -20.02 -1.71 -7.13
C ALA A 168 -18.61 -2.20 -6.77
#